data_AF-A0A3A9G274-F1
#
_entry.id   AF-A0A3A9G274-F1
#
_cell.length_a   1.000
_cell.length_b   1.000
_cell.length_c   1.000
_cell.angle_alpha   90.00
_cell.angle_beta   90.00
_cell.angle_gamma   90.00
#
_symmetry.space_group_name_H-M   'P 1'
#
loop_
_entity.id
_entity.type
_entity.pdbx_description
1 polymer ?
#
loop_
_entity_poly.entity_id
_entity_poly.type
_entity_poly.pdbx_seq_one_letter_code
_entity_poly.pdbx_strand_id
1 'polypeptide(L)'
;MWKGEHHLYNFWLDTAGYEKLDCDSITIQNSSFYEMVYEAVAEIDNKMYGCIKIVSISLETDFYFEKDIMSVIEKSRNVVSWIIREKEMKNDVKKLMQIK
;
A
#
# COMPACT_ATOMS: atom_id res chain seq x y z
N MET A 1 -18.87 3.52 3.33
CA MET A 1 -18.98 4.55 2.26
C MET A 1 -18.17 5.77 2.69
N TRP A 2 -17.03 6.06 2.03
CA TRP A 2 -16.22 7.24 2.39
C TRP A 2 -16.94 8.55 2.06
N LYS A 3 -16.75 9.58 2.90
CA LYS A 3 -17.35 10.91 2.74
C LYS A 3 -16.23 11.95 2.56
N GLY A 4 -16.48 12.95 1.72
CA GLY A 4 -15.54 14.04 1.43
C GLY A 4 -14.76 13.84 0.14
N GLU A 5 -13.84 14.77 -0.13
CA GLU A 5 -12.90 14.68 -1.23
C GLU A 5 -11.78 13.68 -0.90
N HIS A 6 -11.34 12.96 -1.93
CA HIS A 6 -10.27 11.99 -1.83
C HIS A 6 -9.22 12.30 -2.90
N HIS A 7 -7.96 12.23 -2.49
CA HIS A 7 -6.83 12.51 -3.36
C HIS A 7 -5.95 11.26 -3.47
N LEU A 8 -5.53 10.96 -4.68
CA LEU A 8 -4.56 9.92 -4.97
C LEU A 8 -3.18 10.57 -5.13
N TYR A 9 -2.20 10.06 -4.39
CA TYR A 9 -0.80 10.47 -4.51
C TYR A 9 0.02 9.24 -4.92
N ASN A 10 0.84 9.42 -5.95
CA ASN A 10 1.75 8.38 -6.44
C ASN A 10 3.19 8.83 -6.26
N PHE A 11 4.02 7.94 -5.73
CA PHE A 11 5.47 8.11 -5.63
C PHE A 11 6.15 7.00 -6.41
N TRP A 12 7.07 7.39 -7.30
CA TRP A 12 7.82 6.47 -8.14
C TRP A 12 9.29 6.52 -7.76
N LEU A 13 9.89 5.35 -7.64
CA LEU A 13 11.32 5.18 -7.43
C LEU A 13 11.86 4.36 -8.62
N ASP A 14 12.92 4.85 -9.26
CA ASP A 14 13.64 4.07 -10.27
C ASP A 14 14.51 3.02 -9.56
N THR A 15 14.25 1.75 -9.86
CA THR A 15 14.96 0.61 -9.29
C THR A 15 15.87 -0.09 -10.31
N ALA A 16 16.03 0.46 -11.52
CA ALA A 16 16.84 -0.17 -12.56
C ALA A 16 18.27 -0.46 -12.09
N GLY A 17 18.69 -1.71 -12.22
CA GLY A 17 20.02 -2.18 -11.77
C GLY A 17 20.11 -2.52 -10.27
N TYR A 18 19.02 -2.39 -9.51
CA TYR A 18 18.92 -2.86 -8.14
C TYR A 18 18.12 -4.16 -8.07
N GLU A 19 18.74 -5.29 -8.39
CA GLU A 19 18.08 -6.62 -8.54
C GLU A 19 17.14 -7.02 -7.39
N LYS A 20 17.40 -6.56 -6.16
CA LYS A 20 16.55 -6.86 -5.00
C LYS A 20 15.24 -6.08 -4.98
N LEU A 21 15.21 -4.90 -5.60
CA LEU A 21 14.04 -4.03 -5.69
C LEU A 21 13.37 -4.12 -7.06
N ASP A 22 14.17 -4.38 -8.09
CA ASP A 22 13.75 -4.64 -9.48
C ASP A 22 13.31 -6.09 -9.66
N CYS A 23 12.32 -6.52 -8.86
CA CYS A 23 11.78 -7.87 -8.94
C CYS A 23 10.30 -7.91 -8.56
N ASP A 24 9.51 -8.74 -9.26
CA ASP A 24 8.04 -8.78 -9.19
C ASP A 24 7.43 -9.27 -7.87
N SER A 25 8.26 -9.56 -6.86
CA SER A 25 7.79 -10.14 -5.60
C SER A 25 8.61 -9.71 -4.38
N ILE A 26 7.98 -9.80 -3.20
CA ILE A 26 8.68 -9.66 -1.93
C ILE A 26 9.46 -10.95 -1.67
N THR A 27 10.77 -10.80 -1.49
CA THR A 27 11.72 -11.86 -1.16
C THR A 27 12.27 -11.63 0.25
N ILE A 28 12.94 -12.64 0.82
CA ILE A 28 13.63 -12.50 2.11
C ILE A 28 14.72 -11.41 2.01
N GLN A 29 15.32 -11.24 0.84
CA GLN A 29 16.42 -10.32 0.60
C GLN A 29 15.96 -8.85 0.48
N ASN A 30 14.68 -8.62 0.18
CA ASN A 30 14.13 -7.27 -0.01
C ASN A 30 13.05 -6.89 1.00
N SER A 31 12.60 -7.82 1.86
CA SER A 31 11.50 -7.59 2.79
C SER A 31 11.72 -6.40 3.72
N SER A 32 12.96 -6.13 4.11
CA SER A 32 13.32 -4.99 4.97
C SER A 32 12.98 -3.63 4.33
N PHE A 33 13.06 -3.51 3.00
CA PHE A 33 12.67 -2.27 2.32
C PHE A 33 11.16 -2.04 2.41
N TYR A 34 10.38 -3.09 2.20
CA TYR A 34 8.93 -3.03 2.35
C TYR A 34 8.53 -2.73 3.80
N GLU A 35 9.24 -3.31 4.78
CA GLU A 35 9.05 -3.00 6.21
C GLU A 35 9.29 -1.53 6.52
N MET A 36 10.37 -0.93 6.00
CA MET A 36 10.62 0.51 6.14
C MET A 36 9.48 1.36 5.54
N VAL A 37 8.94 0.98 4.37
CA VAL A 37 7.80 1.68 3.76
C VAL A 37 6.55 1.53 4.63
N TYR A 38 6.27 0.34 5.17
CA TYR A 38 5.15 0.11 6.08
C TYR A 38 5.26 0.98 7.34
N GLU A 39 6.45 1.08 7.93
CA GLU A 39 6.71 1.92 9.11
C GLU A 39 6.52 3.40 8.80
N ALA A 40 7.06 3.89 7.67
CA ALA A 40 6.91 5.27 7.25
C ALA A 40 5.44 5.65 7.01
N VAL A 41 4.68 4.80 6.32
CA VAL A 41 3.23 4.99 6.12
C VAL A 41 2.51 5.04 7.47
N ALA A 42 2.84 4.14 8.40
CA ALA A 42 2.24 4.12 9.72
C ALA A 42 2.54 5.39 10.51
N GLU A 43 3.77 5.89 10.45
CA GLU A 43 4.16 7.13 11.12
C GLU A 43 3.40 8.35 10.57
N ILE A 44 3.27 8.45 9.23
CA ILE A 44 2.50 9.52 8.59
C ILE A 44 1.03 9.46 9.01
N ASP A 45 0.43 8.27 8.96
CA ASP A 45 -0.98 8.09 9.31
C ASP A 45 -1.26 8.46 10.77
N ASN A 46 -0.35 8.10 11.68
CA ASN A 46 -0.41 8.46 13.09
C ASN A 46 -0.33 9.97 13.31
N LYS A 47 0.55 10.67 12.57
CA LYS A 47 0.67 12.15 12.64
C LYS A 47 -0.54 12.87 12.05
N MET A 48 -1.23 12.25 11.09
CA MET A 48 -2.32 12.86 10.33
C MET A 48 -3.72 12.35 10.73
N TYR A 49 -3.84 11.74 11.93
CA TYR A 49 -5.10 11.27 12.51
C TYR A 49 -5.89 10.26 11.64
N GLY A 50 -5.21 9.29 11.02
CA GLY A 50 -5.87 8.22 10.27
C GLY A 50 -6.44 8.69 8.94
N CYS A 51 -5.74 9.61 8.26
CA CYS A 51 -6.18 10.16 6.98
C CYS A 51 -5.92 9.21 5.81
N ILE A 52 -4.96 8.29 5.96
CA ILE A 52 -4.63 7.32 4.92
C ILE A 52 -5.71 6.23 4.92
N LYS A 53 -6.26 5.93 3.75
CA LYS A 53 -7.30 4.90 3.58
C LYS A 53 -6.74 3.59 3.08
N ILE A 54 -5.93 3.69 2.04
CA ILE A 54 -5.32 2.57 1.36
C ILE A 54 -4.00 3.02 0.78
N VAL A 55 -3.01 2.14 0.83
CA VAL A 55 -1.73 2.29 0.14
C VAL A 55 -1.46 0.99 -0.60
N SER A 56 -1.06 1.09 -1.85
CA SER A 56 -0.46 -0.02 -2.58
C SER A 56 1.05 0.17 -2.68
N ILE A 57 1.80 -0.92 -2.58
CA ILE A 57 3.19 -0.99 -3.02
C ILE A 57 3.20 -1.90 -4.23
N SER A 58 3.80 -1.46 -5.32
CA SER A 58 3.47 -2.00 -6.63
C SER A 58 4.61 -1.73 -7.62
N LEU A 59 4.70 -2.55 -8.66
CA LEU A 59 5.70 -2.43 -9.73
C LEU A 59 4.92 -2.16 -11.02
N GLU A 60 5.32 -1.12 -11.78
CA GLU A 60 4.68 -0.74 -13.06
C GLU A 60 3.13 -0.80 -13.02
N THR A 61 2.55 0.02 -12.15
CA THR A 61 1.20 -0.19 -11.62
C THR A 61 0.13 0.57 -12.38
N ASP A 62 -1.01 -0.09 -12.53
CA ASP A 62 -2.29 0.55 -12.85
C ASP A 62 -3.14 0.60 -11.56
N PHE A 63 -3.08 1.73 -10.85
CA PHE A 63 -3.83 1.93 -9.61
C PHE A 63 -5.18 2.56 -9.92
N TYR A 64 -6.25 1.88 -9.53
CA TYR A 64 -7.60 2.33 -9.77
C TYR A 64 -8.28 2.74 -8.46
N PHE A 65 -8.63 4.02 -8.33
CA PHE A 65 -9.29 4.53 -7.12
C PHE A 65 -10.81 4.61 -7.27
N GLU A 66 -11.53 3.99 -6.33
CA GLU A 66 -12.98 3.98 -6.26
C GLU A 66 -13.44 4.08 -4.79
N LYS A 67 -14.74 4.31 -4.59
CA LYS A 67 -15.33 4.52 -3.26
C LYS A 67 -15.25 3.29 -2.35
N ASP A 68 -15.22 2.12 -2.95
CA ASP A 68 -15.22 0.83 -2.30
C ASP A 68 -13.82 0.21 -2.37
N ILE A 69 -13.25 -0.18 -1.22
CA ILE A 69 -11.88 -0.73 -1.13
C ILE A 69 -11.78 -2.03 -1.92
N MET A 70 -12.80 -2.89 -1.87
CA MET A 70 -12.75 -4.16 -2.57
C MET A 70 -12.68 -3.93 -4.09
N SER A 71 -13.45 -2.97 -4.59
CA SER A 71 -13.40 -2.55 -5.99
C SER A 71 -12.03 -1.97 -6.39
N VAL A 72 -11.37 -1.22 -5.49
CA VAL A 72 -9.99 -0.73 -5.70
C VAL A 72 -9.02 -1.90 -5.85
N ILE A 73 -9.10 -2.88 -4.96
CA ILE A 73 -8.22 -4.06 -4.96
C ILE A 73 -8.44 -4.91 -6.21
N GLU A 74 -9.70 -5.15 -6.60
CA GLU A 74 -10.05 -5.99 -7.75
C GLU A 74 -9.67 -5.36 -9.09
N LYS A 75 -9.75 -4.03 -9.20
CA LYS A 75 -9.49 -3.32 -10.46
C LYS A 75 -8.04 -2.92 -10.63
N SER A 76 -7.31 -2.72 -9.54
CA SER A 76 -5.88 -2.38 -9.60
C SER A 76 -5.04 -3.60 -9.99
N ARG A 77 -3.96 -3.37 -10.74
CA ARG A 77 -3.07 -4.44 -11.25
C ARG A 77 -1.63 -4.21 -10.86
N ASN A 78 -0.85 -5.30 -10.85
CA ASN A 78 0.59 -5.31 -10.52
C ASN A 78 0.89 -4.79 -9.12
N VAL A 79 -0.05 -4.99 -8.18
CA VAL A 79 0.12 -4.62 -6.79
C VAL A 79 0.80 -5.75 -6.02
N VAL A 80 1.96 -5.46 -5.46
CA VAL A 80 2.76 -6.38 -4.66
C VAL A 80 2.23 -6.48 -3.23
N SER A 81 1.75 -5.37 -2.67
CA SER A 81 1.17 -5.35 -1.32
C SER A 81 0.15 -4.24 -1.12
N TRP A 82 -0.77 -4.47 -0.19
CA TRP A 82 -1.79 -3.53 0.25
C TRP A 82 -1.66 -3.22 1.74
N ILE A 83 -1.80 -1.94 2.08
CA ILE A 83 -1.97 -1.46 3.46
C ILE A 83 -3.35 -0.83 3.54
N ILE A 84 -4.27 -1.45 4.27
CA ILE A 84 -5.65 -0.98 4.42
C ILE A 84 -5.82 -0.46 5.86
N ARG A 85 -6.38 0.73 6.00
CA ARG A 85 -6.63 1.37 7.30
C ARG A 85 -8.12 1.62 7.48
N GLU A 86 -8.76 0.81 8.32
CA GLU A 86 -10.13 1.06 8.75
C GLU A 86 -10.12 1.97 9.99
N LYS A 87 -10.87 3.07 9.93
CA LYS A 87 -10.97 4.04 11.04
C LYS A 87 -11.81 3.52 12.22
N GLU A 88 -12.44 2.35 12.07
CA GLU A 88 -13.22 1.68 13.11
C GLU A 88 -12.71 0.26 13.37
N MET A 89 -11.54 0.13 14.00
CA MET A 89 -11.32 -0.93 14.97
C MET A 89 -10.34 -0.38 16.01
N LYS A 90 -10.85 -0.18 17.23
CA LYS A 90 -9.99 -0.12 18.41
C LYS A 90 -9.21 -1.42 18.42
N ASN A 91 -7.90 -1.31 18.32
CA ASN A 91 -6.91 -2.39 18.35
C ASN A 91 -6.88 -3.28 17.10
N ASP A 92 -5.65 -3.67 16.76
CA ASP A 92 -5.24 -4.70 15.79
C ASP A 92 -4.97 -4.21 14.35
N VAL A 93 -3.69 -3.87 14.13
CA VAL A 93 -3.08 -3.91 12.79
C VAL A 93 -3.13 -5.35 12.29
N LYS A 94 -4.13 -5.71 11.49
CA LYS A 94 -4.13 -6.98 10.74
C LYS A 94 -3.32 -6.83 9.46
N LYS A 95 -2.15 -7.48 9.42
CA LYS A 95 -1.44 -7.80 8.18
C LYS A 95 -2.31 -8.80 7.40
N LEU A 96 -2.80 -8.43 6.21
CA LEU A 96 -3.53 -9.34 5.32
C LEU A 96 -2.65 -9.75 4.12
N MET A 97 -2.96 -10.94 3.60
CA MET A 97 -2.08 -11.93 2.96
C MET A 97 -1.42 -11.54 1.63
N GLN A 98 -0.27 -12.19 1.36
CA GLN A 98 0.33 -12.33 0.03
C GLN A 98 -0.55 -13.23 -0.83
N ILE A 99 -0.98 -12.75 -2.01
CA ILE A 99 -1.57 -13.63 -3.04
C ILE A 99 -0.39 -14.29 -3.76
N LYS A 100 -0.33 -15.61 -3.70
CA LYS A 100 0.63 -16.46 -4.43
C LYS A 100 0.26 -16.57 -5.91
#